data_AF-A3DJC1-F1
#
_entry.id   AF-A3DJC1-F1
#
_cell.length_a   1.000
_cell.length_b   1.000
_cell.length_c   1.000
_cell.angle_alpha   90.00
_cell.angle_beta   90.00
_cell.angle_gamma   90.00
#
_symmetry.space_group_name_H-M   'P 1'
#
loop_
_entity.id
_entity.type
_entity.pdbx_description
1 polymer ?
#
loop_
_entity_poly.entity_id
_entity_poly.type
_entity_poly.pdbx_seq_one_letter_code
_entity_poly.pdbx_strand_id
1 'polypeptide(L)'
;MTKSDIEKVLSDIVNNFLEKKIDADETIEQLITRIDPLEVYKLDNELLITDCYFAIKHLTENGYETTIRELQYFRECFAGQRLYDINEKNKFILD
;
A
#
# COMPACT_ATOMS: atom_id res chain seq x y z
N MET A 1 10.40 -6.31 12.18
CA MET A 1 9.00 -6.81 12.15
C MET A 1 8.96 -8.07 11.31
N THR A 2 7.99 -8.96 11.48
CA THR A 2 7.84 -10.07 10.51
C THR A 2 7.16 -9.57 9.24
N LYS A 3 7.31 -10.30 8.13
CA LYS A 3 6.55 -10.06 6.89
C LYS A 3 5.05 -9.90 7.16
N SER A 4 4.46 -10.82 7.92
CA SER A 4 3.03 -10.80 8.24
C SER A 4 2.61 -9.59 9.05
N ASP A 5 3.48 -9.07 9.92
CA ASP A 5 3.19 -7.84 10.67
C ASP A 5 3.13 -6.63 9.74
N ILE A 6 4.06 -6.54 8.78
CA ILE A 6 4.09 -5.46 7.79
C ILE A 6 2.85 -5.53 6.89
N GLU A 7 2.48 -6.72 6.40
CA GLU A 7 1.27 -6.93 5.60
C GLU A 7 0.02 -6.45 6.34
N LYS A 8 -0.11 -6.79 7.62
CA LYS A 8 -1.24 -6.34 8.45
C LYS A 8 -1.28 -4.83 8.59
N VAL A 9 -0.14 -4.19 8.88
CA VAL A 9 -0.07 -2.73 9.01
C VAL A 9 -0.44 -2.05 7.70
N LEU A 10 0.10 -2.50 6.56
CA LEU A 10 -0.23 -1.95 5.25
C LEU A 10 -1.71 -2.14 4.92
N SER A 11 -2.25 -3.34 5.15
CA SER A 11 -3.67 -3.63 4.93
C SER A 11 -4.57 -2.74 5.78
N ASP A 12 -4.25 -2.54 7.06
CA ASP A 12 -4.99 -1.66 7.97
C ASP A 12 -4.99 -0.21 7.47
N ILE A 13 -3.83 0.31 7.07
CA ILE A 13 -3.67 1.69 6.58
C ILE A 13 -4.51 1.88 5.31
N VAL A 14 -4.38 0.98 4.33
CA VAL A 14 -5.15 1.02 3.07
C VAL A 14 -6.66 1.00 3.36
N ASN A 15 -7.12 0.11 4.23
CA ASN A 15 -8.54 0.01 4.58
C ASN A 15 -9.04 1.28 5.27
N ASN A 16 -8.31 1.80 6.24
CA ASN A 16 -8.71 3.02 6.94
C ASN A 16 -8.82 4.22 6.01
N PHE A 17 -7.89 4.36 5.05
CA PHE A 17 -7.95 5.42 4.06
C PHE A 17 -9.12 5.25 3.09
N LEU A 18 -9.31 4.05 2.52
CA LEU A 18 -10.42 3.77 1.60
C LEU A 18 -11.80 3.90 2.25
N GLU A 19 -11.90 3.60 3.54
CA GLU A 19 -13.12 3.77 4.34
C GLU A 19 -13.29 5.19 4.89
N LYS A 20 -12.38 6.11 4.54
CA LYS A 20 -12.39 7.52 4.96
C LYS A 20 -12.35 7.73 6.48
N LYS A 21 -11.73 6.80 7.20
CA LYS A 21 -11.47 6.90 8.65
C LYS A 21 -10.28 7.81 8.95
N ILE A 22 -9.35 7.90 8.00
CA ILE A 22 -8.16 8.75 8.01
C ILE A 22 -8.03 9.46 6.66
N ASP A 23 -7.35 10.59 6.65
CA ASP A 23 -7.01 11.32 5.42
C ASP A 23 -5.60 10.95 4.93
N ALA A 24 -5.14 11.62 3.87
CA ALA A 24 -3.86 11.32 3.23
C ALA A 24 -2.66 11.66 4.13
N ASP A 25 -2.74 12.74 4.91
CA ASP A 25 -1.65 13.15 5.79
C ASP A 25 -1.51 12.16 6.95
N GLU A 26 -2.62 11.80 7.59
CA GLU A 26 -2.67 10.78 8.64
C GLU A 26 -2.23 9.40 8.11
N THR A 27 -2.55 9.08 6.85
CA THR A 27 -2.11 7.84 6.19
C THR A 27 -0.58 7.76 6.10
N ILE A 28 0.07 8.86 5.69
CA ILE A 28 1.54 8.95 5.64
C ILE A 28 2.13 8.89 7.06
N GLU A 29 1.53 9.59 8.02
CA GLU A 29 2.00 9.57 9.41
C GLU A 29 1.96 8.16 10.00
N GLN A 30 0.87 7.42 9.77
CA GLN A 30 0.78 6.02 10.22
C GLN A 30 1.80 5.12 9.53
N LEU A 31 2.09 5.34 8.24
CA LEU A 31 3.11 4.57 7.54
C LEU A 31 4.49 4.76 8.19
N ILE A 32 4.90 6.02 8.38
CA ILE A 32 6.22 6.39 8.90
C ILE A 32 6.39 5.97 10.37
N THR A 33 5.33 6.04 11.16
CA THR A 33 5.38 5.70 12.59
C THR A 33 5.32 4.20 12.86
N ARG A 34 4.68 3.41 11.98
CA ARG A 34 4.43 1.98 12.22
C ARG A 34 5.37 1.06 11.45
N ILE A 35 6.02 1.52 10.38
CA ILE A 35 6.88 0.71 9.53
C ILE A 35 8.28 1.33 9.45
N ASP A 36 9.29 0.56 9.83
CA ASP A 36 10.69 0.89 9.55
C ASP A 36 11.00 0.59 8.05
N PRO A 37 11.40 1.58 7.24
CA PRO A 37 11.74 1.38 5.84
C PRO A 37 12.83 0.30 5.62
N LEU A 38 13.76 0.14 6.56
CA LEU A 38 14.83 -0.86 6.46
C LEU A 38 14.29 -2.30 6.52
N GLU A 39 13.14 -2.51 7.15
CA GLU A 39 12.49 -3.82 7.19
C GLU A 39 11.78 -4.12 5.87
N VAL A 40 11.25 -3.10 5.19
CA VAL A 40 10.65 -3.23 3.86
C VAL A 40 11.72 -3.54 2.81
N TYR A 41 12.88 -2.88 2.86
CA TYR A 41 14.00 -3.13 1.94
C TYR A 41 14.68 -4.50 2.11
N LYS A 42 14.34 -5.26 3.16
CA LYS A 42 14.77 -6.66 3.29
C LYS A 42 13.81 -7.62 2.57
N LEU A 43 12.65 -7.13 2.15
CA LEU A 43 11.57 -7.87 1.54
C LEU A 43 11.46 -7.59 0.03
N ASP A 44 12.57 -7.28 -0.65
CA ASP A 44 12.60 -6.95 -2.08
C ASP A 44 11.91 -7.98 -2.99
N ASN A 45 11.81 -9.23 -2.52
CA ASN A 45 11.15 -10.34 -3.21
C ASN A 45 9.62 -10.34 -3.04
N GLU A 46 9.10 -9.59 -2.08
CA GLU A 46 7.69 -9.50 -1.70
C GLU A 46 7.05 -8.29 -2.36
N LEU A 47 6.81 -8.40 -3.66
CA LEU A 47 6.40 -7.27 -4.50
C LEU A 47 5.11 -6.56 -4.04
N LEU A 48 4.14 -7.29 -3.47
CA LEU A 48 2.92 -6.70 -2.92
C LEU A 48 3.23 -5.71 -1.78
N ILE A 49 4.13 -6.09 -0.88
CA ILE A 49 4.49 -5.30 0.29
C ILE A 49 5.26 -4.06 -0.14
N THR A 50 6.29 -4.25 -0.96
CA THR A 50 7.18 -3.16 -1.37
C THR A 50 6.43 -2.14 -2.22
N ASP A 51 5.63 -2.60 -3.19
CA ASP A 51 4.84 -1.72 -4.06
C ASP A 51 3.77 -0.95 -3.28
N CYS A 52 3.02 -1.63 -2.40
CA CYS A 52 2.02 -0.96 -1.57
C CYS A 52 2.64 0.08 -0.63
N TYR A 53 3.78 -0.23 -0.01
CA TYR A 53 4.50 0.71 0.85
C TYR A 53 4.87 2.00 0.09
N PHE A 54 5.44 1.87 -1.12
CA PHE A 54 5.82 3.03 -1.91
C PHE A 54 4.60 3.80 -2.43
N ALA A 55 3.54 3.12 -2.84
CA ALA A 55 2.30 3.78 -3.23
C ALA A 55 1.75 4.64 -2.08
N ILE A 56 1.64 4.08 -0.87
CA ILE A 56 1.21 4.86 0.30
C ILE A 56 2.18 6.03 0.53
N LYS A 57 3.50 5.81 0.51
CA LYS A 57 4.51 6.86 0.71
C LYS A 57 4.38 8.03 -0.27
N HIS A 58 3.90 7.77 -1.49
CA HIS A 58 3.73 8.75 -2.56
C HIS A 58 2.29 9.30 -2.66
N LEU A 59 1.42 8.99 -1.70
CA LEU A 59 0.02 9.40 -1.72
C LEU A 59 -0.18 10.92 -1.77
N THR A 60 0.70 11.69 -1.14
CA THR A 60 0.66 13.16 -1.09
C THR A 60 1.70 13.83 -2.01
N GLU A 61 2.38 13.06 -2.87
CA GLU A 61 3.42 13.58 -3.75
C GLU A 61 2.83 14.16 -5.03
N ASN A 62 2.91 15.48 -5.19
CA ASN A 62 2.38 16.18 -6.35
C ASN A 62 2.98 15.66 -7.69
N GLY A 63 2.12 15.22 -8.60
CA GLY A 63 2.49 14.68 -9.91
C GLY A 63 2.85 13.19 -9.93
N TYR A 64 2.86 12.52 -8.78
CA TYR A 64 3.06 11.07 -8.62
C TYR A 64 2.04 10.46 -7.66
N GLU A 65 0.88 11.11 -7.51
CA GLU A 65 -0.12 10.75 -6.52
C GLU A 65 -0.64 9.33 -6.78
N THR A 66 -0.56 8.50 -5.75
CA THR A 66 -1.20 7.18 -5.79
C THR A 66 -2.71 7.31 -5.92
N THR A 67 -3.28 6.55 -6.85
CA THR A 67 -4.71 6.64 -7.14
C THR A 67 -5.56 5.81 -6.16
N ILE A 68 -6.82 6.19 -5.99
CA ILE A 68 -7.77 5.37 -5.19
C ILE A 68 -7.92 3.95 -5.75
N ARG A 69 -7.91 3.80 -7.09
CA ARG A 69 -7.98 2.48 -7.74
C ARG A 69 -6.79 1.61 -7.40
N GLU A 70 -5.59 2.18 -7.38
CA GLU A 70 -4.39 1.47 -6.98
C GLU A 70 -4.49 0.94 -5.55
N LEU A 71 -4.98 1.75 -4.61
CA LEU A 71 -5.21 1.32 -3.23
C LEU A 71 -6.30 0.23 -3.12
N GLN A 72 -7.34 0.29 -3.96
CA GLN A 72 -8.35 -0.77 -4.04
C GLN A 72 -7.74 -2.09 -4.52
N TYR A 73 -6.83 -2.04 -5.48
CA TYR A 73 -6.11 -3.23 -5.97
C TYR A 73 -5.30 -3.89 -4.84
N PHE A 74 -4.57 -3.11 -4.05
CA PHE A 74 -3.84 -3.64 -2.90
C PHE A 74 -4.76 -4.26 -1.85
N ARG A 75 -5.91 -3.63 -1.55
CA ARG A 75 -6.91 -4.20 -0.63
C ARG A 75 -7.39 -5.57 -1.11
N GLU A 76 -7.70 -5.73 -2.39
CA GLU A 76 -8.11 -7.03 -2.96
C GLU A 76 -7.00 -8.08 -2.83
N CYS A 77 -5.74 -7.67 -3.03
CA CYS A 77 -4.58 -8.55 -2.86
C CYS A 77 -4.41 -9.01 -1.40
N PHE A 78 -4.46 -8.09 -0.44
CA PHE A 78 -4.35 -8.44 0.99
C PHE A 78 -5.53 -9.29 1.48
N ALA A 79 -6.71 -9.12 0.90
CA ALA A 79 -7.88 -9.94 1.20
C ALA A 79 -7.85 -11.35 0.55
N GLY A 80 -6.84 -11.66 -0.27
CA GLY A 80 -6.74 -12.91 -1.01
C GLY A 80 -7.76 -13.04 -2.15
N GLN A 81 -8.38 -11.94 -2.56
CA GLN A 81 -9.35 -11.90 -3.67
C GLN A 81 -8.65 -11.79 -5.03
N ARG A 82 -7.41 -11.29 -5.03
CA ARG A 82 -6.56 -11.12 -6.20
C ARG A 82 -5.13 -11.54 -5.88
N LEU A 83 -4.42 -12.11 -6.85
CA LEU A 83 -2.97 -12.29 -6.74
C LEU A 83 -2.27 -11.02 -7.23
N TYR A 84 -1.28 -10.54 -6.49
CA TYR A 84 -0.55 -9.36 -6.91
C TYR A 84 0.24 -9.62 -8.21
N ASP A 85 0.06 -8.71 -9.18
CA ASP A 85 0.81 -8.64 -10.43
C ASP A 85 0.86 -7.17 -10.87
N ILE A 86 2.06 -6.70 -11.23
CA ILE A 86 2.29 -5.29 -11.55
C ILE A 86 1.64 -4.88 -12.89
N ASN A 87 1.59 -5.78 -13.88
CA ASN A 87 1.02 -5.47 -15.18
C ASN A 87 -0.52 -5.41 -15.10
N GLU A 88 -1.11 -6.30 -14.32
CA GLU A 88 -2.53 -6.30 -14.02
C GLU A 88 -2.94 -5.07 -13.20
N LYS A 89 -2.17 -4.72 -12.16
CA LYS A 89 -2.36 -3.46 -11.41
C LYS A 89 -2.39 -2.25 -12.34
N ASN A 90 -1.41 -2.13 -13.23
CA ASN A 90 -1.32 -1.00 -14.15
C ASN A 90 -2.51 -0.94 -15.12
N LYS A 91 -3.04 -2.08 -15.56
CA LYS A 91 -4.28 -2.11 -16.37
C LYS A 91 -5.50 -1.68 -15.53
N PHE A 92 -5.61 -2.20 -14.31
CA PHE A 92 -6.72 -1.89 -13.40
C PHE A 92 -6.83 -0.39 -13.07
N ILE A 93 -5.68 0.30 -12.97
CA ILE A 93 -5.62 1.75 -12.73
C ILE A 93 -6.14 2.54 -13.94
N LEU A 94 -5.94 2.04 -15.17
CA LEU A 94 -6.25 2.74 -16.43
C LEU A 94 -7.67 2.49 -16.96
N ASP A 95 -8.32 1.40 -16.54
CA ASP A 95 -9.72 1.10 -16.87
C ASP A 95 -10.71 2.07 -16.20
#